data_AF-A0A6P2D7Q4-F1
#
_entry.id   AF-A0A6P2D7Q4-F1
#
_cell.length_a   1.000
_cell.length_b   1.000
_cell.length_c   1.000
_cell.angle_alpha   90.00
_cell.angle_beta   90.00
_cell.angle_gamma   90.00
#
_symmetry.space_group_name_H-M   'P 1'
#
loop_
_entity.id
_entity.type
_entity.pdbx_description
1 polymer ?
#
loop_
_entity_poly.entity_id
_entity_poly.type
_entity_poly.pdbx_seq_one_letter_code
_entity_poly.pdbx_strand_id
1 'polypeptide(L)'
;MINEAEALGLAEEHFPHGPEVLAERLGAEIRLKPINIDGWCLRKPSGGAVITLNSNTPETRRRFTLAHEVAHLILGTQSDIQGRANDIYDPRSPDEKAANRLGAEILLPPSCLKRIMKLPVDSKAIAVAAKEAKVSEVVIALRLFKMATDFQLSSPVIARLEESVVKWHMPVTYPLRDDAAQYLYERAATAGGTLRENDSEQMPILVCALSNPSFQVLFFYWLNEKQASVPTPWEQRKQLEAKLFEGDKNFQNVFSGLIGGFKKKAQGMTSEDAYLAFYDLYKDRFKDDQYIRFHSDLCQQYIRFRLGEYAKSE
;
A
#
# COMPACT_ATOMS: atom_id res chain seq x y z
N MET A 1 13.30 -21.90 21.55
CA MET A 1 12.13 -21.22 20.97
C MET A 1 12.49 -19.77 20.81
N ILE A 2 12.25 -19.18 19.64
CA ILE A 2 12.45 -17.74 19.44
C ILE A 2 11.38 -16.98 20.22
N ASN A 3 11.73 -15.83 20.81
CA ASN A 3 10.76 -14.95 21.46
C ASN A 3 10.22 -13.89 20.48
N GLU A 4 9.23 -13.10 20.91
CA GLU A 4 8.60 -12.08 20.07
C GLU A 4 9.60 -11.04 19.52
N ALA A 5 10.53 -10.55 20.36
CA ALA A 5 11.51 -9.56 19.94
C ALA A 5 12.50 -10.10 18.89
N GLU A 6 12.99 -11.33 19.07
CA GLU A 6 13.84 -12.01 18.09
C GLU A 6 13.08 -12.23 16.77
N ALA A 7 11.80 -12.62 16.85
CA ALA A 7 10.98 -12.82 15.66
C ALA A 7 10.77 -11.52 14.86
N LEU A 8 10.51 -10.41 15.53
CA LEU A 8 10.35 -9.10 14.89
C LEU A 8 11.66 -8.61 14.26
N GLY A 9 12.81 -8.85 14.91
CA GLY A 9 14.12 -8.54 14.34
C GLY A 9 14.40 -9.30 13.04
N LEU A 10 14.12 -10.60 13.01
CA LEU A 10 14.23 -11.41 11.79
C LEU A 10 13.25 -10.97 10.70
N ALA A 11 12.01 -10.63 11.08
CA ALA A 11 11.01 -10.15 10.13
C ALA A 11 11.43 -8.81 9.48
N GLU A 12 12.05 -7.93 10.24
CA GLU A 12 12.61 -6.67 9.76
C GLU A 12 13.81 -6.87 8.83
N GLU A 13 14.77 -7.70 9.24
CA GLU A 13 15.98 -8.02 8.46
C GLU A 13 15.63 -8.63 7.10
N HIS A 14 14.66 -9.55 7.09
CA HIS A 14 14.28 -10.28 5.91
C HIS A 14 13.07 -9.70 5.18
N PHE A 15 12.61 -8.49 5.52
CA PHE A 15 11.46 -7.87 4.86
C PHE A 15 11.62 -7.84 3.33
N PRO A 16 10.61 -8.27 2.53
CA PRO A 16 9.25 -8.65 2.92
C PRO A 16 9.04 -10.15 3.21
N HIS A 17 10.09 -10.95 3.34
CA HIS A 17 10.05 -12.41 3.50
C HIS A 17 10.04 -12.91 4.96
N GLY A 18 9.72 -12.03 5.92
CA GLY A 18 9.67 -12.36 7.35
C GLY A 18 8.86 -13.61 7.70
N PRO A 19 7.59 -13.74 7.24
CA PRO A 19 6.77 -14.92 7.55
C PRO A 19 7.41 -16.24 7.11
N GLU A 20 7.97 -16.29 5.90
CA GLU A 20 8.61 -17.49 5.35
C GLU A 20 9.87 -17.86 6.12
N VAL A 21 10.74 -16.90 6.43
CA VAL A 21 11.99 -17.11 7.20
C VAL A 21 11.69 -17.59 8.61
N LEU A 22 10.68 -17.02 9.27
CA LEU A 22 10.30 -17.43 10.61
C LEU A 22 9.70 -18.85 10.64
N ALA A 23 8.89 -19.20 9.65
CA ALA A 23 8.37 -20.56 9.51
C ALA A 23 9.51 -21.58 9.39
N GLU A 24 10.50 -21.31 8.54
CA GLU A 24 11.69 -22.16 8.39
C GLU A 24 12.49 -22.26 9.70
N ARG A 25 12.72 -21.13 10.38
CA ARG A 25 13.44 -21.06 11.66
C ARG A 25 12.76 -21.87 12.77
N LEU A 26 11.42 -21.94 12.73
CA LEU A 26 10.61 -22.72 13.66
C LEU A 26 10.49 -24.20 13.27
N GLY A 27 11.09 -24.62 12.16
CA GLY A 27 10.95 -25.98 11.62
C GLY A 27 9.51 -26.28 11.16
N ALA A 28 8.78 -25.26 10.72
CA ALA A 28 7.43 -25.38 10.22
C ALA A 28 7.45 -25.68 8.71
N GLU A 29 6.78 -26.76 8.32
CA GLU A 29 6.59 -27.13 6.92
C GLU A 29 5.35 -26.42 6.37
N ILE A 30 5.51 -25.64 5.29
CA ILE A 30 4.40 -24.93 4.64
C ILE A 30 3.80 -25.81 3.55
N ARG A 31 2.48 -26.03 3.60
CA ARG A 31 1.72 -26.79 2.60
C ARG A 31 0.61 -25.94 2.00
N LEU A 32 0.43 -26.00 0.69
CA LEU A 32 -0.72 -25.43 0.00
C LEU A 32 -1.72 -26.55 -0.32
N LYS A 33 -2.98 -26.38 0.10
CA LYS A 33 -4.06 -27.32 -0.20
C LYS A 33 -5.36 -26.58 -0.52
N PRO A 34 -6.22 -27.13 -1.40
CA PRO A 34 -7.55 -26.58 -1.61
C PRO A 34 -8.42 -26.93 -0.40
N ILE A 35 -8.56 -25.98 0.53
CA ILE A 35 -9.32 -26.13 1.78
C ILE A 35 -10.40 -25.05 1.86
N ASN A 36 -11.36 -25.21 2.77
CA ASN A 36 -12.51 -24.29 2.91
C ASN A 36 -12.32 -23.21 3.99
N ILE A 37 -11.16 -23.19 4.64
CA ILE A 37 -10.75 -22.13 5.59
C ILE A 37 -9.47 -21.47 5.08
N ASP A 38 -9.01 -20.37 5.68
CA ASP A 38 -7.81 -19.66 5.23
C ASP A 38 -6.52 -20.47 5.44
N GLY A 39 -6.41 -21.16 6.57
CA GLY A 39 -5.28 -22.00 6.93
C GLY A 39 -5.40 -22.55 8.34
N TRP A 40 -4.45 -23.39 8.73
CA TRP A 40 -4.29 -23.89 10.10
C TRP A 40 -2.85 -24.35 10.36
N CYS A 41 -2.48 -24.48 11.63
CA CYS A 41 -1.19 -25.01 12.06
C CYS A 41 -1.33 -26.21 13.00
N LEU A 42 -0.53 -27.26 12.76
CA LEU A 42 -0.42 -28.44 13.63
C LEU A 42 1.02 -28.63 14.10
N ARG A 43 1.25 -28.68 15.42
CA ARG A 43 2.56 -28.99 16.00
C ARG A 43 2.85 -30.50 15.89
N LYS A 44 4.07 -30.87 15.48
CA LYS A 44 4.49 -32.27 15.37
C LYS A 44 4.96 -32.79 16.74
N PRO A 45 4.63 -34.03 17.15
CA PRO A 45 5.16 -34.63 18.38
C PRO A 45 6.70 -34.70 18.42
N SER A 46 7.33 -34.83 17.25
CA SER A 46 8.79 -34.88 17.08
C SER A 46 9.48 -33.52 17.14
N GLY A 47 8.74 -32.43 17.37
CA GLY A 47 9.21 -31.05 17.19
C GLY A 47 8.93 -30.51 15.79
N GLY A 48 8.79 -29.18 15.70
CA GLY A 48 8.38 -28.46 14.49
C GLY A 48 6.85 -28.42 14.30
N ALA A 49 6.42 -27.96 13.12
CA ALA A 49 4.99 -27.80 12.81
C ALA A 49 4.69 -28.07 11.32
N VAL A 50 3.40 -28.16 11.00
CA VAL A 50 2.88 -28.11 9.63
C VAL A 50 1.87 -26.97 9.56
N ILE A 51 2.17 -25.97 8.74
CA ILE A 51 1.25 -24.88 8.41
C ILE A 51 0.60 -25.22 7.07
N THR A 52 -0.71 -25.39 7.05
CA THR A 52 -1.47 -25.60 5.82
C THR A 52 -2.22 -24.32 5.46
N LEU A 53 -2.00 -23.81 4.25
CA LEU A 53 -2.65 -22.61 3.73
C LEU A 53 -3.58 -22.97 2.57
N ASN A 54 -4.63 -22.18 2.41
CA ASN A 54 -5.59 -22.35 1.33
C ASN A 54 -4.98 -21.98 -0.03
N SER A 55 -4.86 -22.95 -0.93
CA SER A 55 -4.36 -22.70 -2.28
C SER A 55 -5.30 -21.85 -3.15
N ASN A 56 -6.58 -21.76 -2.77
CA ASN A 56 -7.61 -21.04 -3.53
C ASN A 56 -7.67 -19.54 -3.20
N THR A 57 -7.00 -19.08 -2.13
CA THR A 57 -6.97 -17.66 -1.77
C THR A 57 -5.82 -16.93 -2.47
N PRO A 58 -5.93 -15.61 -2.71
CA PRO A 58 -4.85 -14.82 -3.31
C PRO A 58 -3.55 -14.88 -2.49
N GLU A 59 -2.40 -14.69 -3.15
CA GLU A 59 -1.08 -14.78 -2.50
C GLU A 59 -0.94 -13.84 -1.29
N THR A 60 -1.45 -12.61 -1.39
CA THR A 60 -1.44 -11.64 -0.29
C THR A 60 -2.23 -12.12 0.93
N ARG A 61 -3.35 -12.83 0.70
CA ARG A 61 -4.14 -13.45 1.76
C ARG A 61 -3.39 -14.61 2.39
N ARG A 62 -2.81 -15.50 1.58
CA ARG A 62 -1.99 -16.62 2.09
C ARG A 62 -0.81 -16.15 2.92
N ARG A 63 -0.14 -15.06 2.52
CA ARG A 63 0.97 -14.46 3.28
C ARG A 63 0.52 -13.91 4.63
N PHE A 64 -0.64 -13.27 4.70
CA PHE A 64 -1.22 -12.86 5.98
C PHE A 64 -1.51 -14.07 6.87
N THR A 65 -2.16 -15.10 6.33
CA THR A 65 -2.46 -16.34 7.07
C THR A 65 -1.18 -17.02 7.55
N LEU A 66 -0.13 -17.09 6.73
CA LEU A 66 1.17 -17.63 7.14
C LEU A 66 1.75 -16.85 8.34
N ALA A 67 1.75 -15.53 8.28
CA ALA A 67 2.25 -14.69 9.37
C ALA A 67 1.45 -14.90 10.67
N HIS A 68 0.13 -15.04 10.54
CA HIS A 68 -0.78 -15.33 11.66
C HIS A 68 -0.48 -16.71 12.29
N GLU A 69 -0.35 -17.78 11.49
CA GLU A 69 -0.02 -19.12 11.98
C GLU A 69 1.39 -19.19 12.61
N VAL A 70 2.36 -18.47 12.03
CA VAL A 70 3.69 -18.30 12.61
C VAL A 70 3.61 -17.59 13.97
N ALA A 71 2.75 -16.57 14.11
CA ALA A 71 2.54 -15.90 15.38
C ALA A 71 1.99 -16.85 16.46
N HIS A 72 1.03 -17.73 16.14
CA HIS A 72 0.60 -18.78 17.07
C HIS A 72 1.74 -19.70 17.50
N LEU A 73 2.64 -20.06 16.57
CA LEU A 73 3.80 -20.88 16.90
C LEU A 73 4.72 -20.22 17.93
N ILE A 74 5.02 -18.92 17.73
CA ILE A 74 5.87 -18.10 18.61
C ILE A 74 5.21 -17.88 19.98
N LEU A 75 3.91 -17.56 19.99
CA LEU A 75 3.15 -17.29 21.23
C LEU A 75 2.85 -18.54 22.05
N GLY A 76 3.05 -19.74 21.49
CA GLY A 76 2.73 -20.98 22.17
C GLY A 76 1.23 -21.30 22.18
N THR A 77 0.41 -20.55 21.43
CA THR A 77 -1.04 -20.72 21.37
C THR A 77 -1.45 -21.71 20.26
N GLN A 78 -2.73 -22.08 20.23
CA GLN A 78 -3.33 -22.91 19.18
C GLN A 78 -4.14 -22.02 18.23
N SER A 79 -4.10 -22.35 16.94
CA SER A 79 -4.95 -21.71 15.92
C SER A 79 -6.36 -22.31 16.01
N ASP A 80 -7.39 -21.47 15.98
CA ASP A 80 -8.78 -21.92 15.98
C ASP A 80 -9.14 -22.58 14.64
N ILE A 81 -9.01 -23.91 14.56
CA ILE A 81 -9.34 -24.73 13.38
C ILE A 81 -10.82 -24.58 12.94
N GLN A 82 -11.69 -24.01 13.79
CA GLN A 82 -13.13 -23.87 13.56
C GLN A 82 -13.59 -22.48 13.02
N GLY A 83 -12.68 -21.54 12.74
CA GLY A 83 -13.02 -20.17 12.35
C GLY A 83 -13.53 -20.03 10.89
N ARG A 84 -14.78 -19.58 10.73
CA ARG A 84 -15.43 -19.32 9.43
C ARG A 84 -14.68 -18.26 8.63
N ALA A 85 -14.53 -18.51 7.33
CA ALA A 85 -13.73 -17.77 6.35
C ALA A 85 -14.03 -16.26 6.14
N ASN A 86 -14.83 -15.59 6.97
CA ASN A 86 -15.27 -14.20 6.74
C ASN A 86 -15.01 -13.20 7.88
N ASP A 87 -14.59 -13.62 9.08
CA ASP A 87 -14.59 -12.72 10.24
C ASP A 87 -13.19 -12.50 10.86
N ILE A 88 -12.21 -12.08 10.06
CA ILE A 88 -10.95 -11.48 10.59
C ILE A 88 -11.23 -10.21 11.44
N TYR A 89 -12.45 -9.68 11.37
CA TYR A 89 -12.91 -8.53 12.14
C TYR A 89 -13.62 -8.88 13.47
N ASP A 90 -13.79 -10.16 13.84
CA ASP A 90 -14.29 -10.56 15.18
C ASP A 90 -13.51 -11.73 15.82
N PRO A 91 -12.29 -11.48 16.34
CA PRO A 91 -11.50 -12.48 17.06
C PRO A 91 -11.92 -12.48 18.54
N ARG A 92 -12.75 -13.44 18.95
CA ARG A 92 -13.29 -13.45 20.33
C ARG A 92 -12.33 -13.97 21.39
N SER A 93 -11.23 -14.65 21.03
CA SER A 93 -10.23 -15.11 22.00
C SER A 93 -9.05 -14.13 22.13
N PRO A 94 -8.46 -13.97 23.33
CA PRO A 94 -7.22 -13.20 23.52
C PRO A 94 -6.05 -13.71 22.66
N ASP A 95 -5.97 -15.02 22.45
CA ASP A 95 -4.92 -15.67 21.67
C ASP A 95 -4.98 -15.28 20.19
N GLU A 96 -6.17 -15.29 19.59
CA GLU A 96 -6.39 -14.86 18.20
C GLU A 96 -6.08 -13.36 18.03
N LYS A 97 -6.42 -12.52 19.03
CA LYS A 97 -6.04 -11.10 19.02
C LYS A 97 -4.52 -10.93 19.08
N ALA A 98 -3.84 -11.70 19.92
CA ALA A 98 -2.39 -11.66 20.05
C ALA A 98 -1.69 -12.15 18.75
N ALA A 99 -2.17 -13.25 18.16
CA ALA A 99 -1.67 -13.77 16.90
C ALA A 99 -1.91 -12.80 15.73
N ASN A 100 -3.09 -12.17 15.66
CA ASN A 100 -3.36 -11.13 14.67
C ASN A 100 -2.46 -9.90 14.82
N ARG A 101 -2.18 -9.47 16.06
CA ARG A 101 -1.26 -8.37 16.33
C ARG A 101 0.15 -8.72 15.85
N LEU A 102 0.70 -9.83 16.36
CA LEU A 102 2.06 -10.23 16.05
C LEU A 102 2.23 -10.60 14.57
N GLY A 103 1.27 -11.31 13.98
CA GLY A 103 1.28 -11.65 12.55
C GLY A 103 1.27 -10.41 11.66
N ALA A 104 0.52 -9.36 12.01
CA ALA A 104 0.55 -8.10 11.28
C ALA A 104 1.90 -7.36 11.40
N GLU A 105 2.57 -7.45 12.56
CA GLU A 105 3.90 -6.87 12.77
C GLU A 105 5.00 -7.67 12.05
N ILE A 106 4.94 -9.00 12.05
CA ILE A 106 5.82 -9.87 11.27
C ILE A 106 5.67 -9.60 9.77
N LEU A 107 4.44 -9.46 9.30
CA LEU A 107 4.15 -9.26 7.88
C LEU A 107 4.65 -7.90 7.39
N LEU A 108 4.51 -6.85 8.21
CA LEU A 108 4.92 -5.49 7.87
C LEU A 108 5.47 -4.76 9.11
N PRO A 109 6.77 -4.93 9.41
CA PRO A 109 7.41 -4.29 10.56
C PRO A 109 7.27 -2.76 10.53
N PRO A 110 7.04 -2.10 11.68
CA PRO A 110 6.84 -0.64 11.74
C PRO A 110 7.96 0.18 11.07
N SER A 111 9.21 -0.18 11.30
CA SER A 111 10.39 0.49 10.73
C SER A 111 10.47 0.34 9.21
N CYS A 112 10.11 -0.84 8.68
CA CYS A 112 10.03 -1.09 7.25
C CYS A 112 8.95 -0.23 6.60
N LEU A 113 7.76 -0.12 7.20
CA LEU A 113 6.72 0.78 6.69
C LEU A 113 7.16 2.25 6.73
N LYS A 114 7.81 2.69 7.83
CA LYS A 114 8.36 4.05 7.93
C LYS A 114 9.40 4.35 6.85
N ARG A 115 10.23 3.36 6.49
CA ARG A 115 11.26 3.51 5.44
C ARG A 115 10.67 3.67 4.05
N ILE A 116 9.59 2.96 3.74
CA ILE A 116 9.01 2.90 2.39
C ILE A 116 7.87 3.89 2.18
N MET A 117 7.30 4.45 3.25
CA MET A 117 6.18 5.39 3.19
C MET A 117 6.65 6.84 3.31
N LYS A 118 6.18 7.69 2.39
CA LYS A 118 6.42 9.14 2.41
C LYS A 118 5.12 9.89 2.72
N LEU A 119 5.25 11.03 3.40
CA LEU A 119 4.14 11.92 3.74
C LEU A 119 4.09 13.15 2.82
N PRO A 120 2.91 13.70 2.52
CA PRO A 120 1.58 13.16 2.83
C PRO A 120 1.29 11.85 2.06
N VAL A 121 0.49 10.96 2.64
CA VAL A 121 0.20 9.63 2.07
C VAL A 121 -0.90 9.72 1.02
N ASP A 122 -0.54 9.55 -0.24
CA ASP A 122 -1.51 9.35 -1.32
C ASP A 122 -1.75 7.86 -1.65
N SER A 123 -2.75 7.60 -2.50
CA SER A 123 -3.14 6.26 -2.94
C SER A 123 -2.02 5.55 -3.72
N LYS A 124 -1.15 6.29 -4.42
CA LYS A 124 -0.02 5.71 -5.17
C LYS A 124 1.10 5.30 -4.22
N ALA A 125 1.38 6.09 -3.20
CA ALA A 125 2.31 5.73 -2.13
C ALA A 125 1.83 4.46 -1.41
N ILE A 126 0.53 4.36 -1.12
CA ILE A 126 -0.09 3.15 -0.55
C ILE A 126 0.09 1.95 -1.50
N ALA A 127 -0.22 2.10 -2.79
CA ALA A 127 -0.08 1.03 -3.77
C ALA A 127 1.37 0.56 -3.95
N VAL A 128 2.34 1.48 -3.95
CA VAL A 128 3.77 1.17 -4.02
C VAL A 128 4.23 0.40 -2.78
N ALA A 129 3.89 0.89 -1.59
CA ALA A 129 4.21 0.22 -0.34
C ALA A 129 3.57 -1.16 -0.24
N ALA A 130 2.32 -1.31 -0.69
CA ALA A 130 1.62 -2.60 -0.73
C ALA A 130 2.35 -3.61 -1.62
N LYS A 131 2.79 -3.18 -2.81
CA LYS A 131 3.57 -4.01 -3.73
C LYS A 131 4.91 -4.43 -3.14
N GLU A 132 5.63 -3.49 -2.52
CA GLU A 132 6.93 -3.76 -1.90
C GLU A 132 6.80 -4.73 -0.72
N ALA A 133 5.80 -4.55 0.13
CA ALA A 133 5.49 -5.43 1.25
C ALA A 133 4.83 -6.77 0.85
N LYS A 134 4.39 -6.91 -0.41
CA LYS A 134 3.60 -8.05 -0.93
C LYS A 134 2.33 -8.29 -0.09
N VAL A 135 1.60 -7.22 0.17
CA VAL A 135 0.30 -7.21 0.87
C VAL A 135 -0.74 -6.43 0.05
N SER A 136 -1.99 -6.39 0.51
CA SER A 136 -3.01 -5.53 -0.11
C SER A 136 -2.90 -4.08 0.34
N GLU A 137 -3.44 -3.14 -0.46
CA GLU A 137 -3.53 -1.72 -0.08
C GLU A 137 -4.28 -1.50 1.24
N VAL A 138 -5.27 -2.36 1.51
CA VAL A 138 -6.03 -2.39 2.77
C VAL A 138 -5.13 -2.63 3.98
N VAL A 139 -4.17 -3.55 3.86
CA VAL A 139 -3.23 -3.84 4.96
C VAL A 139 -2.34 -2.63 5.24
N ILE A 140 -1.86 -1.94 4.19
CA ILE A 140 -1.10 -0.69 4.36
C ILE A 140 -1.94 0.36 5.07
N ALA A 141 -3.16 0.61 4.61
CA ALA A 141 -4.05 1.62 5.20
C ALA A 141 -4.40 1.31 6.67
N LEU A 142 -4.67 0.04 7.00
CA LEU A 142 -4.87 -0.39 8.39
C LEU A 142 -3.63 -0.18 9.26
N ARG A 143 -2.43 -0.40 8.72
CA ARG A 143 -1.17 -0.15 9.45
C ARG A 143 -0.91 1.34 9.64
N LEU A 144 -1.18 2.17 8.64
CA LEU A 144 -1.14 3.63 8.76
C LEU A 144 -2.12 4.14 9.82
N PHE A 145 -3.35 3.63 9.84
CA PHE A 145 -4.34 3.96 10.86
C PHE A 145 -3.83 3.60 12.27
N LYS A 146 -3.29 2.39 12.45
CA LYS A 146 -2.74 1.94 13.76
C LYS A 146 -1.50 2.73 14.17
N MET A 147 -0.74 3.22 13.21
CA MET A 147 0.49 3.99 13.39
C MET A 147 0.26 5.48 13.15
N ALA A 148 -0.97 5.98 13.37
CA ALA A 148 -1.34 7.36 13.04
C ALA A 148 -0.40 8.39 13.67
N THR A 149 -0.01 8.18 14.94
CA THR A 149 0.93 9.05 15.66
C THR A 149 2.32 9.03 15.03
N ASP A 150 2.84 7.86 14.68
CA ASP A 150 4.15 7.71 14.03
C ASP A 150 4.22 8.42 12.68
N PHE A 151 3.11 8.43 11.94
CA PHE A 151 2.97 9.07 10.63
C PHE A 151 2.37 10.48 10.69
N GLN A 152 2.12 11.03 11.89
CA GLN A 152 1.51 12.35 12.09
C GLN A 152 0.21 12.51 11.28
N LEU A 153 -0.61 11.46 11.24
CA LEU A 153 -1.91 11.45 10.58
C LEU A 153 -2.97 11.93 11.57
N SER A 154 -3.60 13.06 11.27
CA SER A 154 -4.67 13.61 12.12
C SER A 154 -5.97 12.89 11.86
N SER A 155 -6.50 12.20 12.88
CA SER A 155 -7.81 11.54 12.88
C SER A 155 -8.08 10.70 11.62
N PRO A 156 -7.20 9.74 11.24
CA PRO A 156 -7.41 8.96 10.05
C PRO A 156 -8.69 8.12 10.17
N VAL A 157 -9.38 7.97 9.05
CA VAL A 157 -10.56 7.13 8.89
C VAL A 157 -10.30 6.13 7.77
N ILE A 158 -10.65 4.87 8.01
CA ILE A 158 -10.67 3.82 6.99
C ILE A 158 -12.06 3.19 6.97
N ALA A 159 -12.63 2.94 5.79
CA ALA A 159 -13.93 2.33 5.63
C ALA A 159 -13.95 1.31 4.49
N ARG A 160 -14.67 0.21 4.69
CA ARG A 160 -15.06 -0.73 3.63
C ARG A 160 -16.47 -0.40 3.17
N LEU A 161 -16.61 -0.25 1.86
CA LEU A 161 -17.89 -0.01 1.22
C LEU A 161 -18.21 -1.18 0.27
N GLU A 162 -19.47 -1.59 0.26
CA GLU A 162 -20.03 -2.53 -0.72
C GLU A 162 -21.40 -2.04 -1.12
N GLU A 163 -21.66 -1.99 -2.43
CA GLU A 163 -22.94 -1.49 -2.97
C GLU A 163 -23.30 -0.11 -2.39
N SER A 164 -22.30 0.76 -2.24
CA SER A 164 -22.43 2.11 -1.67
C SER A 164 -22.83 2.19 -0.20
N VAL A 165 -22.74 1.07 0.54
CA VAL A 165 -23.03 0.99 1.98
C VAL A 165 -21.73 0.76 2.75
N VAL A 166 -21.51 1.52 3.83
CA VAL A 166 -20.39 1.30 4.74
C VAL A 166 -20.65 0.03 5.54
N LYS A 167 -19.87 -1.01 5.27
CA LYS A 167 -19.95 -2.28 6.00
C LYS A 167 -19.23 -2.23 7.33
N TRP A 168 -18.13 -1.48 7.38
CA TRP A 168 -17.42 -1.13 8.60
C TRP A 168 -16.51 0.08 8.36
N HIS A 169 -16.17 0.78 9.43
CA HIS A 169 -15.14 1.81 9.42
C HIS A 169 -14.38 1.87 10.75
N MET A 170 -13.20 2.46 10.73
CA MET A 170 -12.41 2.79 11.91
C MET A 170 -12.01 4.28 11.88
N PRO A 171 -12.06 5.00 13.01
CA PRO A 171 -12.56 4.51 14.30
C PRO A 171 -14.08 4.35 14.27
N VAL A 172 -14.61 3.41 15.06
CA VAL A 172 -16.06 3.12 15.14
C VAL A 172 -16.85 4.32 15.68
N THR A 173 -16.19 5.20 16.44
CA THR A 173 -16.79 6.41 17.01
C THR A 173 -16.97 7.54 16.01
N TYR A 174 -16.36 7.46 14.82
CA TYR A 174 -16.50 8.49 13.80
C TYR A 174 -17.84 8.31 13.05
N PRO A 175 -18.74 9.30 13.02
CA PRO A 175 -20.09 9.15 12.47
C PRO A 175 -20.10 9.22 10.93
N LEU A 176 -19.47 8.25 10.26
CA LEU A 176 -19.40 8.19 8.80
C LEU A 176 -20.75 7.76 8.21
N ARG A 177 -21.38 8.66 7.45
CA ARG A 177 -22.62 8.35 6.70
C ARG A 177 -22.30 7.67 5.37
N ASP A 178 -23.15 6.76 4.94
CA ASP A 178 -22.99 6.00 3.69
C ASP A 178 -22.85 6.91 2.46
N ASP A 179 -23.73 7.91 2.35
CA ASP A 179 -23.74 8.88 1.25
C ASP A 179 -22.42 9.70 1.19
N ALA A 180 -21.93 10.14 2.34
CA ALA A 180 -20.68 10.89 2.45
C ALA A 180 -19.47 10.01 2.11
N ALA A 181 -19.42 8.77 2.61
CA ALA A 181 -18.35 7.84 2.33
C ALA A 181 -18.28 7.52 0.83
N GLN A 182 -19.42 7.21 0.22
CA GLN A 182 -19.51 6.91 -1.20
C GLN A 182 -19.10 8.11 -2.05
N TYR A 183 -19.59 9.30 -1.71
CA TYR A 183 -19.22 10.54 -2.39
C TYR A 183 -17.70 10.76 -2.41
N LEU A 184 -17.04 10.67 -1.25
CA LEU A 184 -15.59 10.85 -1.13
C LEU A 184 -14.83 9.79 -1.92
N TYR A 185 -15.26 8.53 -1.85
CA TYR A 185 -14.64 7.44 -2.61
C TYR A 185 -14.72 7.68 -4.12
N GLU A 186 -15.91 7.99 -4.66
CA GLU A 186 -16.10 8.22 -6.09
C GLU A 186 -15.32 9.42 -6.61
N ARG A 187 -15.27 10.49 -5.82
CA ARG A 187 -14.49 11.70 -6.16
C ARG A 187 -13.00 11.39 -6.22
N ALA A 188 -12.47 10.69 -5.22
CA ALA A 188 -11.07 10.25 -5.21
C ALA A 188 -10.77 9.28 -6.35
N ALA A 189 -11.64 8.30 -6.61
CA ALA A 189 -11.49 7.35 -7.71
C ALA A 189 -11.46 8.06 -9.08
N THR A 190 -12.36 9.01 -9.30
CA THR A 190 -12.42 9.82 -10.54
C THR A 190 -11.17 10.69 -10.70
N ALA A 191 -10.61 11.18 -9.59
CA ALA A 191 -9.34 11.92 -9.57
C ALA A 191 -8.09 11.01 -9.75
N GLY A 192 -8.28 9.72 -10.01
CA GLY A 192 -7.21 8.74 -10.24
C GLY A 192 -6.67 8.09 -8.96
N GLY A 193 -7.43 8.15 -7.87
CA GLY A 193 -7.21 7.45 -6.60
C GLY A 193 -7.00 8.38 -5.42
N THR A 194 -6.61 9.64 -5.63
CA THR A 194 -6.35 10.61 -4.56
C THR A 194 -7.01 11.94 -4.86
N LEU A 195 -7.63 12.50 -3.81
CA LEU A 195 -8.28 13.81 -3.83
C LEU A 195 -7.89 14.57 -2.57
N ARG A 196 -7.48 15.82 -2.74
CA ARG A 196 -7.44 16.81 -1.65
C ARG A 196 -8.70 17.65 -1.72
N GLU A 197 -9.38 17.76 -0.59
CA GLU A 197 -10.63 18.52 -0.45
C GLU A 197 -10.69 19.13 0.95
N ASN A 198 -11.67 19.99 1.20
CA ASN A 198 -11.95 20.49 2.53
C ASN A 198 -13.20 19.79 3.09
N ASP A 199 -13.21 19.53 4.39
CA ASP A 199 -14.43 19.10 5.07
C ASP A 199 -15.45 20.26 5.22
N SER A 200 -16.56 19.99 5.92
CA SER A 200 -17.61 20.98 6.18
C SER A 200 -17.14 22.19 6.99
N GLU A 201 -16.06 22.05 7.76
CA GLU A 201 -15.46 23.10 8.59
C GLU A 201 -14.27 23.80 7.89
N GLN A 202 -14.10 23.58 6.58
CA GLN A 202 -13.00 24.11 5.78
C GLN A 202 -11.61 23.57 6.16
N MET A 203 -11.54 22.43 6.85
CA MET A 203 -10.28 21.78 7.19
C MET A 203 -9.82 20.87 6.05
N PRO A 204 -8.55 20.95 5.62
CA PRO A 204 -8.06 20.18 4.49
C PRO A 204 -7.93 18.70 4.85
N ILE A 205 -8.51 17.85 4.01
CA ILE A 205 -8.42 16.39 4.08
C ILE A 205 -7.74 15.84 2.83
N LEU A 206 -7.04 14.71 3.00
CA LEU A 206 -6.56 13.91 1.89
C LEU A 206 -7.30 12.59 1.86
N VAL A 207 -7.93 12.31 0.72
CA VAL A 207 -8.83 11.18 0.49
C VAL A 207 -8.19 10.23 -0.51
N CYS A 208 -8.18 8.94 -0.19
CA CYS A 208 -7.65 7.87 -1.00
C CYS A 208 -8.74 6.82 -1.27
N ALA A 209 -9.03 6.59 -2.55
CA ALA A 209 -9.79 5.44 -3.02
C ALA A 209 -8.79 4.31 -3.33
N LEU A 210 -8.83 3.25 -2.55
CA LEU A 210 -7.88 2.13 -2.63
C LEU A 210 -8.46 0.96 -3.40
N SER A 211 -7.58 0.23 -4.08
CA SER A 211 -7.97 -0.92 -4.91
C SER A 211 -8.17 -2.18 -4.07
N ASN A 212 -9.32 -2.82 -4.21
CA ASN A 212 -9.54 -4.19 -3.78
C ASN A 212 -10.50 -4.90 -4.76
N PRO A 213 -10.25 -6.17 -5.14
CA PRO A 213 -11.08 -6.87 -6.12
C PRO A 213 -12.54 -7.08 -5.71
N SER A 214 -12.81 -7.12 -4.41
CA SER A 214 -14.10 -7.58 -3.88
C SER A 214 -14.96 -6.45 -3.30
N PHE A 215 -14.35 -5.33 -2.93
CA PHE A 215 -15.03 -4.24 -2.24
C PHE A 215 -14.27 -2.93 -2.41
N GLN A 216 -14.93 -1.81 -2.09
CA GLN A 216 -14.32 -0.50 -2.13
C GLN A 216 -13.71 -0.18 -0.76
N VAL A 217 -12.61 0.57 -0.78
CA VAL A 217 -11.88 0.93 0.44
C VAL A 217 -11.57 2.41 0.39
N LEU A 218 -12.17 3.14 1.33
CA LEU A 218 -11.94 4.55 1.54
C LEU A 218 -10.94 4.73 2.67
N PHE A 219 -9.90 5.53 2.46
CA PHE A 219 -8.98 5.98 3.50
C PHE A 219 -8.83 7.49 3.41
N PHE A 220 -9.05 8.22 4.49
CA PHE A 220 -8.81 9.66 4.51
C PHE A 220 -8.33 10.13 5.87
N TYR A 221 -7.70 11.29 5.90
CA TYR A 221 -7.21 11.91 7.14
C TYR A 221 -7.06 13.42 6.96
N TRP A 222 -7.02 14.15 8.06
CA TRP A 222 -6.85 15.60 8.06
C TRP A 222 -5.37 15.97 7.93
N LEU A 223 -5.10 16.97 7.12
CA LEU A 223 -3.75 17.49 6.90
C LEU A 223 -3.44 18.54 7.96
N ASN A 224 -2.31 18.39 8.65
CA ASN A 224 -1.75 19.48 9.44
C ASN A 224 -1.22 20.60 8.53
N GLU A 225 -0.90 21.78 9.09
CA GLU A 225 -0.45 22.95 8.32
C GLU A 225 0.73 22.66 7.37
N LYS A 226 1.71 21.86 7.84
CA LYS A 226 2.87 21.46 7.05
C LYS A 226 2.48 20.52 5.89
N GLN A 227 1.57 19.58 6.12
CA GLN A 227 1.08 18.68 5.09
C GLN A 227 0.14 19.40 4.10
N ALA A 228 -0.65 20.36 4.59
CA ALA A 228 -1.60 21.13 3.79
C ALA A 228 -0.89 22.05 2.78
N SER A 229 0.31 22.53 3.10
CA SER A 229 1.12 23.40 2.25
C SER A 229 1.96 22.66 1.18
N VAL A 230 2.05 21.32 1.27
CA VAL A 230 2.88 20.52 0.35
C VAL A 230 1.99 19.57 -0.46
N PRO A 231 2.02 19.63 -1.81
CA PRO A 231 1.33 18.64 -2.63
C PRO A 231 2.00 17.28 -2.49
N THR A 232 1.19 16.22 -2.56
CA THR A 232 1.70 14.85 -2.70
C THR A 232 2.42 14.68 -4.05
N PRO A 233 3.29 13.67 -4.20
CA PRO A 233 3.89 13.35 -5.50
C PRO A 233 2.83 13.15 -6.60
N TRP A 234 1.69 12.50 -6.28
CA TRP A 234 0.59 12.36 -7.22
C TRP A 234 -0.01 13.71 -7.65
N GLU A 235 -0.28 14.61 -6.70
CA GLU A 235 -0.82 15.94 -7.00
C GLU A 235 0.17 16.78 -7.81
N GLN A 236 1.44 16.77 -7.42
CA GLN A 236 2.50 17.49 -8.15
C GLN A 236 2.59 16.99 -9.60
N ARG A 237 2.53 15.68 -9.80
CA ARG A 237 2.46 15.09 -11.14
C ARG A 237 1.26 15.61 -11.91
N LYS A 238 0.06 15.59 -11.31
CA LYS A 238 -1.17 16.06 -11.97
C LYS A 238 -1.14 17.53 -12.34
N GLN A 239 -0.56 18.37 -11.49
CA GLN A 239 -0.36 19.79 -11.76
C GLN A 239 0.59 20.02 -12.95
N LEU A 240 1.70 19.27 -13.00
CA LEU A 240 2.62 19.31 -14.14
C LEU A 240 1.95 18.81 -15.43
N GLU A 241 1.20 17.69 -15.36
CA GLU A 241 0.45 17.15 -16.51
C GLU A 241 -0.57 18.14 -17.04
N ALA A 242 -1.35 18.78 -16.16
CA ALA A 242 -2.36 19.75 -16.55
C ALA A 242 -1.75 20.95 -17.30
N LYS A 243 -0.62 21.46 -16.82
CA LYS A 243 0.09 22.59 -17.44
C LYS A 243 0.83 22.21 -18.72
N LEU A 244 1.46 21.03 -18.77
CA LEU A 244 2.28 20.63 -19.91
C LEU A 244 1.44 20.21 -21.11
N PHE A 245 0.39 19.44 -20.86
CA PHE A 245 -0.42 18.86 -21.92
C PHE A 245 -1.60 19.74 -22.31
N GLU A 246 -2.10 20.59 -21.39
CA GLU A 246 -3.22 21.52 -21.65
C GLU A 246 -4.43 20.84 -22.32
N GLY A 247 -4.70 19.58 -21.98
CA GLY A 247 -5.79 18.80 -22.57
C GLY A 247 -5.44 18.07 -23.88
N ASP A 248 -4.24 18.23 -24.44
CA ASP A 248 -3.74 17.42 -25.56
C ASP A 248 -3.48 15.98 -25.11
N LYS A 249 -4.54 15.16 -25.19
CA LYS A 249 -4.50 13.74 -24.85
C LYS A 249 -3.57 12.94 -25.77
N ASN A 250 -3.38 13.36 -27.02
CA ASN A 250 -2.49 12.65 -27.94
C ASN A 250 -1.05 12.81 -27.46
N PHE A 251 -0.63 14.05 -27.21
CA PHE A 251 0.70 14.35 -26.70
C PHE A 251 0.95 13.63 -25.38
N GLN A 252 0.00 13.71 -24.43
CA GLN A 252 0.10 13.03 -23.14
C GLN A 252 0.26 11.50 -23.28
N ASN A 253 -0.51 10.86 -24.17
CA ASN A 253 -0.46 9.42 -24.37
C ASN A 253 0.86 8.97 -25.02
N VAL A 254 1.31 9.67 -26.06
CA VAL A 254 2.60 9.40 -26.69
C VAL A 254 3.72 9.54 -25.67
N PHE A 255 3.75 10.66 -24.93
CA PHE A 255 4.76 10.92 -23.92
C PHE A 255 4.77 9.88 -22.80
N SER A 256 3.58 9.48 -22.33
CA SER A 256 3.43 8.41 -21.33
C SER A 256 3.99 7.08 -21.84
N GLY A 257 3.79 6.78 -23.13
CA GLY A 257 4.39 5.63 -23.80
C GLY A 257 5.92 5.69 -23.84
N LEU A 258 6.50 6.84 -24.18
CA LEU A 258 7.95 7.05 -24.20
C LEU A 258 8.58 6.82 -22.82
N ILE A 259 8.02 7.44 -21.77
CA ILE A 259 8.46 7.25 -20.38
C ILE A 259 8.32 5.79 -19.96
N GLY A 260 7.19 5.15 -20.29
CA GLY A 260 6.94 3.74 -19.98
C GLY A 260 7.97 2.81 -20.63
N GLY A 261 8.30 3.04 -21.90
CA GLY A 261 9.34 2.29 -22.61
C GLY A 261 10.75 2.52 -22.06
N PHE A 262 11.02 3.71 -21.52
CA PHE A 262 12.33 4.06 -20.96
C PHE A 262 12.54 3.59 -19.51
N LYS A 263 11.46 3.25 -18.79
CA LYS A 263 11.47 2.88 -17.37
C LYS A 263 12.57 1.88 -16.97
N LYS A 264 12.74 0.80 -17.73
CA LYS A 264 13.77 -0.22 -17.41
C LYS A 264 15.19 0.32 -17.52
N LYS A 265 15.45 1.22 -18.48
CA LYS A 265 16.76 1.85 -18.68
C LYS A 265 17.08 2.84 -17.54
N ALA A 266 16.08 3.57 -17.07
CA ALA A 266 16.23 4.53 -15.97
C ALA A 266 16.65 3.88 -14.63
N GLN A 267 16.25 2.63 -14.35
CA GLN A 267 16.56 1.94 -13.09
C GLN A 267 18.06 1.75 -12.81
N GLY A 268 18.92 1.85 -13.83
CA GLY A 268 20.37 1.77 -13.68
C GLY A 268 21.06 3.11 -13.46
N MET A 269 20.33 4.23 -13.59
CA MET A 269 20.87 5.58 -13.74
C MET A 269 20.53 6.46 -12.54
N THR A 270 21.28 7.54 -12.36
CA THR A 270 20.85 8.67 -11.50
C THR A 270 19.64 9.37 -12.15
N SER A 271 18.96 10.22 -11.39
CA SER A 271 17.81 10.97 -11.91
C SER A 271 18.21 11.87 -13.10
N GLU A 272 19.35 12.56 -12.97
CA GLU A 272 19.83 13.47 -14.01
C GLU A 272 20.35 12.71 -15.24
N ASP A 273 21.07 11.61 -15.06
CA ASP A 273 21.53 10.77 -16.19
C ASP A 273 20.35 10.18 -16.95
N ALA A 274 19.30 9.75 -16.23
CA ALA A 274 18.08 9.23 -16.84
C ALA A 274 17.37 10.32 -17.66
N TYR A 275 17.29 11.54 -17.13
CA TYR A 275 16.76 12.70 -17.86
C TYR A 275 17.57 12.99 -19.12
N LEU A 276 18.89 13.14 -19.02
CA LEU A 276 19.76 13.47 -20.17
C LEU A 276 19.65 12.42 -21.26
N ALA A 277 19.69 11.13 -20.89
CA ALA A 277 19.57 10.02 -21.82
C ALA A 277 18.17 9.90 -22.45
N PHE A 278 17.10 10.26 -21.72
CA PHE A 278 15.75 10.32 -22.27
C PHE A 278 15.59 11.49 -23.24
N TYR A 279 16.11 12.65 -22.85
CA TYR A 279 16.02 13.87 -23.64
C TYR A 279 16.77 13.72 -24.96
N ASP A 280 18.01 13.23 -24.95
CA ASP A 280 18.80 13.02 -26.16
C ASP A 280 18.14 12.05 -27.13
N LEU A 281 17.48 10.99 -26.61
CA LEU A 281 16.79 9.99 -27.42
C LEU A 281 15.52 10.54 -28.11
N TYR A 282 14.83 11.51 -27.51
CA TYR A 282 13.50 11.94 -27.95
C TYR A 282 13.39 13.43 -28.31
N LYS A 283 14.47 14.22 -28.24
CA LYS A 283 14.47 15.65 -28.58
C LYS A 283 13.89 15.95 -29.97
N ASP A 284 14.14 15.09 -30.96
CA ASP A 284 13.65 15.27 -32.33
C ASP A 284 12.34 14.53 -32.63
N ARG A 285 11.67 13.97 -31.60
CA ARG A 285 10.47 13.13 -31.78
C ARG A 285 9.22 13.93 -32.12
N PHE A 286 9.09 15.13 -31.55
CA PHE A 286 7.90 15.96 -31.64
C PHE A 286 8.07 17.06 -32.70
N LYS A 287 6.96 17.61 -33.18
CA LYS A 287 6.94 18.68 -34.19
C LYS A 287 6.08 19.84 -33.72
N ASP A 288 6.27 21.00 -34.35
CA ASP A 288 5.45 22.20 -34.18
C ASP A 288 5.30 22.58 -32.69
N ASP A 289 4.07 22.78 -32.24
CA ASP A 289 3.78 23.15 -30.87
C ASP A 289 4.21 22.08 -29.84
N GLN A 290 4.08 20.78 -30.15
CA GLN A 290 4.58 19.71 -29.26
C GLN A 290 6.11 19.73 -29.13
N TYR A 291 6.83 20.16 -30.18
CA TYR A 291 8.28 20.37 -30.11
C TYR A 291 8.62 21.49 -29.13
N ILE A 292 7.93 22.64 -29.22
CA ILE A 292 8.15 23.77 -28.31
C ILE A 292 7.88 23.34 -26.87
N ARG A 293 6.76 22.66 -26.61
CA ARG A 293 6.41 22.17 -25.27
C ARG A 293 7.41 21.15 -24.75
N PHE A 294 7.90 20.22 -25.59
CA PHE A 294 8.92 19.24 -25.18
C PHE A 294 10.22 19.89 -24.73
N HIS A 295 10.64 20.99 -25.37
CA HIS A 295 11.88 21.70 -25.04
C HIS A 295 11.73 22.68 -23.87
N SER A 296 10.51 22.92 -23.38
CA SER A 296 10.24 23.83 -22.27
C SER A 296 10.80 23.35 -20.93
N ASP A 297 11.14 24.29 -20.05
CA ASP A 297 11.56 23.99 -18.67
C ASP A 297 10.53 23.16 -17.92
N LEU A 298 9.24 23.40 -18.18
CA LEU A 298 8.13 22.63 -17.59
C LEU A 298 8.21 21.15 -17.98
N CYS A 299 8.48 20.85 -19.25
CA CYS A 299 8.63 19.47 -19.70
C CYS A 299 9.88 18.82 -19.11
N GLN A 300 10.99 19.54 -19.03
CA GLN A 300 12.20 19.04 -18.39
C GLN A 300 11.96 18.69 -16.91
N GLN A 301 11.27 19.57 -16.17
CA GLN A 301 10.86 19.31 -14.78
C GLN A 301 9.97 18.06 -14.70
N TYR A 302 9.01 17.92 -15.63
CA TYR A 302 8.14 16.75 -15.70
C TYR A 302 8.91 15.46 -15.97
N ILE A 303 9.86 15.46 -16.91
CA ILE A 303 10.69 14.28 -17.23
C ILE A 303 11.52 13.88 -16.01
N ARG A 304 12.22 14.84 -15.39
CA ARG A 304 13.01 14.60 -14.17
C ARG A 304 12.14 14.01 -13.06
N PHE A 305 10.98 14.62 -12.82
CA PHE A 305 10.02 14.11 -11.84
C PHE A 305 9.61 12.66 -12.14
N ARG A 306 9.21 12.38 -13.38
CA ARG A 306 8.71 11.05 -13.80
C ARG A 306 9.78 9.98 -13.84
N LEU A 307 11.00 10.30 -14.28
CA LEU A 307 12.09 9.33 -14.33
C LEU A 307 12.72 9.13 -12.96
N GLY A 308 12.72 10.14 -12.09
CA GLY A 308 13.10 10.02 -10.68
C GLY A 308 12.24 9.01 -9.91
N GLU A 309 11.01 8.72 -10.35
CA GLU A 309 10.18 7.62 -9.79
C GLU A 309 10.81 6.23 -10.01
N TYR A 310 11.74 6.09 -10.96
CA TYR A 310 12.34 4.81 -11.37
C TYR A 310 13.87 4.78 -11.25
N ALA A 311 14.52 5.93 -11.22
CA ALA A 311 15.96 6.06 -11.11
C ALA A 311 16.47 5.53 -9.77
N LYS A 312 17.77 5.21 -9.69
CA LYS A 312 18.39 4.90 -8.39
C LYS A 312 18.27 6.11 -7.47
N SER A 313 17.91 5.86 -6.22
CA SER A 313 18.02 6.88 -5.18
C SER A 313 19.49 7.30 -5.07
N GLU A 314 19.72 8.61 -5.15
CA GLU A 314 21.05 9.22 -4.93
C GLU A 314 21.54 9.00 -3.50
#